data_AF-A0A3E2B2C1-F1
#
_entry.id   AF-A0A3E2B2C1-F1
#
_cell.length_a   1.000
_cell.length_b   1.000
_cell.length_c   1.000
_cell.angle_alpha   90.00
_cell.angle_beta   90.00
_cell.angle_gamma   90.00
#
_symmetry.space_group_name_H-M   'P 1'
#
loop_
_entity.id
_entity.type
_entity.pdbx_description
1 polymer ?
#
loop_
_entity_poly.entity_id
_entity_poly.type
_entity_poly.pdbx_seq_one_letter_code
_entity_poly.pdbx_strand_id
1 'polypeptide(L)'
;MDSKRWLACFLATVLLLGAAVVGFNYWVDPFGVFSHKSLEWPSYEMTINPRTAKITYLKDHHQDYDSYILGCSSTSSFPVESLNSYLDASFYNMIMYGADMLDVEEQAFYLVENYEVKNLVVNVYLDNAKDYNTEPDPLSYAMPPETTGKNAAAFLSKYLFMDPRHSLDKLKALRKDTYLTQTFDVFDPVTGAYDKKVRDAEPIGNMDRYLEAYPVFANYPEATNTTNEEAITGTLESLTRIRDLCQENGINLIVLCAPVYADYMDYFSWDQVADFYTRLAQVTPYWDFSYSSVSFEPRYFYDETHFRNCVGEMALARIFGDDSLYIPDDFGVYVTSDNVQEHLADMAQAAPLAAQSYTAEVPVLMYHHIDQEGNDSTAMTPALFEAQIAALAQAGYTAVFPDDLAAYVNQGKALPDKPIVITFDDGYLSNYEYAWPILEKYGMVATIFMVGATTGNTEHYKDTAYPITPHFSYEQGAEMVASGVISLQSHTYDMHQWGPYESTDQPRETILPLEGESEADYRASLSADCQKIRQAIQNGTGEENVHVIAYPSGRYNSLAQVTLLENGFDISFTTEEGTNTLIKGQPQSLLGLHRYNMNQSVSVEQLMEWVSPARG
;
A
#
# COMPACT_ATOMS: atom_id res chain seq x y z
N MET A 1 -41.01 -1.75 -53.56
CA MET A 1 -39.59 -1.42 -53.82
C MET A 1 -39.06 -2.48 -54.77
N ASP A 2 -38.39 -2.11 -55.87
CA ASP A 2 -37.73 -3.09 -56.76
C ASP A 2 -36.64 -3.83 -55.97
N SER A 3 -36.58 -5.16 -56.10
CA SER A 3 -35.58 -6.05 -55.49
C SER A 3 -34.15 -5.51 -55.58
N LYS A 4 -33.78 -4.89 -56.71
CA LYS A 4 -32.46 -4.27 -56.91
C LYS A 4 -32.24 -3.03 -56.04
N ARG A 5 -33.27 -2.19 -55.89
CA ARG A 5 -33.23 -1.01 -55.02
C ARG A 5 -33.20 -1.40 -53.54
N TRP A 6 -33.97 -2.43 -53.16
CA TRP A 6 -33.90 -2.97 -51.80
C TRP A 6 -32.52 -3.52 -51.48
N LEU A 7 -31.94 -4.33 -52.36
CA LEU A 7 -30.60 -4.89 -52.17
C LEU A 7 -29.53 -3.78 -52.09
N ALA A 8 -29.61 -2.78 -52.96
CA ALA A 8 -28.70 -1.63 -52.92
C ALA A 8 -28.83 -0.82 -51.62
N CYS A 9 -30.06 -0.52 -51.17
CA CYS A 9 -30.29 0.18 -49.91
C CYS A 9 -29.83 -0.65 -48.70
N PHE A 10 -30.06 -1.97 -48.71
CA PHE A 10 -29.62 -2.88 -47.66
C PHE A 10 -28.08 -2.89 -47.56
N LEU A 11 -27.38 -3.10 -48.67
CA LEU A 11 -25.91 -3.09 -48.71
C LEU A 11 -25.34 -1.73 -48.30
N ALA A 12 -25.93 -0.62 -48.77
CA ALA A 12 -25.52 0.72 -48.34
C ALA A 12 -25.73 0.93 -46.84
N THR A 13 -26.83 0.44 -46.27
CA THR A 13 -27.10 0.53 -44.83
C THR A 13 -26.11 -0.30 -44.02
N VAL A 14 -25.82 -1.53 -44.45
CA VAL A 14 -24.82 -2.40 -43.80
C VAL A 14 -23.43 -1.76 -43.86
N LEU A 15 -23.03 -1.19 -45.00
CA LEU A 15 -21.75 -0.47 -45.13
C LEU A 15 -21.70 0.78 -44.25
N LEU A 16 -22.78 1.55 -44.16
CA LEU A 16 -22.86 2.72 -43.29
C LEU A 16 -22.77 2.34 -41.81
N LEU A 17 -23.49 1.29 -41.39
CA LEU A 17 -23.42 0.78 -40.02
C LEU A 17 -22.04 0.20 -39.70
N GLY A 18 -21.44 -0.54 -40.63
CA GLY A 18 -20.08 -1.07 -40.48
C GLY A 18 -19.04 0.06 -40.38
N ALA A 19 -19.14 1.07 -41.23
CA ALA A 19 -18.28 2.25 -41.17
C ALA A 19 -18.50 3.06 -39.88
N ALA A 20 -19.73 3.12 -39.35
CA ALA A 20 -20.00 3.77 -38.08
C ALA A 20 -19.38 3.02 -36.90
N VAL A 21 -19.44 1.68 -36.87
CA VAL A 21 -18.77 0.86 -35.84
C VAL A 21 -17.25 1.02 -35.90
N VAL A 22 -16.68 0.93 -37.10
CA VAL A 22 -15.26 1.14 -37.36
C VAL A 22 -14.81 2.54 -36.92
N GLY A 23 -15.56 3.58 -37.31
CA GLY A 23 -15.29 4.95 -36.91
C GLY A 23 -15.44 5.18 -35.41
N PHE A 24 -16.38 4.48 -34.76
CA PHE A 24 -16.58 4.53 -33.30
C PHE A 24 -15.40 3.90 -32.55
N ASN A 25 -14.94 2.72 -32.97
CA ASN A 25 -13.77 2.06 -32.40
C ASN A 25 -12.50 2.88 -32.58
N TYR A 26 -12.31 3.43 -33.79
CA TYR A 26 -11.21 4.35 -34.04
C TYR A 26 -11.29 5.55 -33.09
N TRP A 27 -12.41 6.26 -33.06
CA TRP A 27 -12.52 7.49 -32.28
C TRP A 27 -12.42 7.31 -30.75
N VAL A 28 -12.97 6.21 -30.19
CA VAL A 28 -12.89 5.95 -28.75
C VAL A 28 -11.54 5.39 -28.33
N ASP A 29 -10.93 4.58 -29.20
CA ASP A 29 -9.64 3.92 -28.99
C ASP A 29 -9.45 3.36 -27.56
N PRO A 30 -10.21 2.32 -27.17
CA PRO A 30 -10.12 1.76 -25.82
C PRO A 30 -8.79 1.10 -25.47
N PHE A 31 -7.90 0.88 -26.45
CA PHE A 31 -6.58 0.26 -26.25
C PHE A 31 -5.41 1.24 -26.47
N GLY A 32 -5.67 2.49 -26.84
CA GLY A 32 -4.62 3.50 -27.06
C GLY A 32 -3.67 3.15 -28.21
N VAL A 33 -4.17 2.51 -29.28
CA VAL A 33 -3.32 2.04 -30.40
C VAL A 33 -3.28 3.01 -31.57
N PHE A 34 -4.18 3.99 -31.60
CA PHE A 34 -4.28 4.99 -32.66
C PHE A 34 -3.70 6.35 -32.20
N SER A 35 -3.16 7.13 -33.14
CA SER A 35 -2.37 8.33 -32.83
C SER A 35 -3.18 9.60 -32.53
N HIS A 36 -4.51 9.58 -32.56
CA HIS A 36 -5.33 10.81 -32.52
C HIS A 36 -5.70 11.32 -31.10
N LYS A 37 -5.29 10.61 -30.04
CA LYS A 37 -5.31 11.02 -28.61
C LYS A 37 -6.60 11.67 -28.08
N SER A 38 -7.74 11.45 -28.72
CA SER A 38 -8.96 12.26 -28.45
C SER A 38 -9.66 11.89 -27.15
N LEU A 39 -9.49 10.65 -26.69
CA LEU A 39 -9.98 10.10 -25.43
C LEU A 39 -8.88 9.25 -24.76
N GLU A 40 -7.63 9.72 -24.88
CA GLU A 40 -6.47 9.05 -24.27
C GLU A 40 -6.68 8.91 -22.75
N TRP A 41 -6.57 7.69 -22.25
CA TRP A 41 -6.67 7.40 -20.82
C TRP A 41 -5.67 6.27 -20.50
N PRO A 42 -4.39 6.62 -20.28
CA PRO A 42 -3.32 5.62 -20.23
C PRO A 42 -3.53 4.55 -19.15
N SER A 43 -4.03 4.93 -17.97
CA SER A 43 -4.30 3.96 -16.90
C SER A 43 -5.32 2.89 -17.31
N TYR A 44 -6.41 3.30 -17.98
CA TYR A 44 -7.41 2.36 -18.50
C TYR A 44 -6.83 1.46 -19.60
N GLU A 45 -6.05 2.05 -20.51
CA GLU A 45 -5.43 1.33 -21.62
C GLU A 45 -4.40 0.30 -21.11
N MET A 46 -3.58 0.67 -20.12
CA MET A 46 -2.65 -0.22 -19.43
C MET A 46 -3.37 -1.33 -18.67
N THR A 47 -4.55 -1.05 -18.11
CA THR A 47 -5.35 -2.05 -17.40
C THR A 47 -5.83 -3.16 -18.33
N ILE A 48 -6.11 -2.83 -19.59
CA ILE A 48 -6.60 -3.82 -20.56
C ILE A 48 -5.44 -4.51 -21.30
N ASN A 49 -4.44 -3.74 -21.75
CA ASN A 49 -3.27 -4.27 -22.44
C ASN A 49 -2.01 -3.48 -22.03
N PRO A 50 -1.31 -3.88 -20.95
CA PRO A 50 -0.11 -3.18 -20.50
C PRO A 50 1.05 -3.31 -21.50
N ARG A 51 1.12 -4.40 -22.28
CA ARG A 51 2.16 -4.64 -23.29
C ARG A 51 2.19 -3.54 -24.34
N THR A 52 1.03 -3.20 -24.90
CA THR A 52 0.92 -2.15 -25.91
C THR A 52 0.88 -0.76 -25.28
N ALA A 53 0.03 -0.54 -24.27
CA ALA A 53 -0.22 0.80 -23.73
C ALA A 53 1.04 1.43 -23.12
N LYS A 54 1.91 0.65 -22.46
CA LYS A 54 3.15 1.16 -21.88
C LYS A 54 4.17 1.58 -22.93
N ILE A 55 4.29 0.80 -24.00
CA ILE A 55 5.13 1.18 -25.15
C ILE A 55 4.58 2.44 -25.83
N THR A 56 3.26 2.54 -25.98
CA THR A 56 2.62 3.77 -26.49
C THR A 56 2.93 4.97 -25.59
N TYR A 57 2.81 4.82 -24.27
CA TYR A 57 3.13 5.88 -23.32
C TYR A 57 4.60 6.33 -23.42
N LEU A 58 5.54 5.39 -23.45
CA LEU A 58 6.97 5.71 -23.52
C LEU A 58 7.39 6.41 -24.82
N LYS A 59 6.65 6.26 -25.93
CA LYS A 59 6.94 7.04 -27.15
C LYS A 59 6.95 8.55 -26.88
N ASP A 60 6.08 9.01 -25.98
CA ASP A 60 5.99 10.43 -25.61
C ASP A 60 6.74 10.78 -24.31
N HIS A 61 7.02 9.78 -23.47
CA HIS A 61 7.55 9.98 -22.11
C HIS A 61 8.92 9.33 -21.81
N HIS A 62 9.56 8.68 -22.79
CA HIS A 62 10.84 7.98 -22.54
C HIS A 62 11.95 8.87 -21.97
N GLN A 63 11.91 10.19 -22.19
CA GLN A 63 12.92 11.12 -21.65
C GLN A 63 12.81 11.33 -20.13
N ASP A 64 11.68 10.94 -19.54
CA ASP A 64 11.44 11.03 -18.10
C ASP A 64 12.09 9.85 -17.34
N TYR A 65 12.58 8.83 -18.07
CA TYR A 65 13.12 7.59 -17.51
C TYR A 65 14.46 7.24 -18.12
N ASP A 66 15.30 6.59 -17.33
CA ASP A 66 16.58 6.03 -17.80
C ASP A 66 16.79 4.59 -17.31
N SER A 67 15.81 4.01 -16.63
CA SER A 67 15.91 2.71 -15.99
C SER A 67 14.54 2.02 -16.00
N TYR A 68 14.53 0.69 -16.02
CA TYR A 68 13.29 -0.07 -16.19
C TYR A 68 13.30 -1.35 -15.37
N ILE A 69 12.13 -1.72 -14.86
CA ILE A 69 11.90 -3.03 -14.24
C ILE A 69 10.88 -3.83 -15.07
N LEU A 70 11.21 -5.08 -15.41
CA LEU A 70 10.43 -5.94 -16.29
C LEU A 70 10.05 -7.25 -15.61
N GLY A 71 8.93 -7.81 -16.05
CA GLY A 71 8.47 -9.13 -15.65
C GLY A 71 6.95 -9.26 -15.71
N CYS A 72 6.43 -10.26 -15.01
CA CYS A 72 5.02 -10.58 -14.93
C CYS A 72 4.30 -9.80 -13.80
N SER A 73 3.06 -10.23 -13.49
CA SER A 73 2.19 -9.66 -12.45
C SER A 73 2.83 -9.53 -11.06
N SER A 74 3.72 -10.45 -10.66
CA SER A 74 4.44 -10.37 -9.38
C SER A 74 5.48 -9.23 -9.33
N THR A 75 5.94 -8.72 -10.47
CA THR A 75 6.83 -7.53 -10.54
C THR A 75 6.17 -6.25 -10.03
N SER A 76 4.84 -6.24 -9.94
CA SER A 76 4.06 -5.06 -9.58
C SER A 76 4.33 -4.52 -8.17
N SER A 77 4.98 -5.28 -7.30
CA SER A 77 5.18 -4.95 -5.89
C SER A 77 6.59 -4.50 -5.54
N PHE A 78 7.46 -4.30 -6.53
CA PHE A 78 8.76 -3.66 -6.35
C PHE A 78 8.62 -2.14 -6.59
N PRO A 79 8.70 -1.30 -5.54
CA PRO A 79 8.48 0.13 -5.66
C PRO A 79 9.56 0.82 -6.48
N VAL A 80 9.16 1.63 -7.45
CA VAL A 80 10.11 2.31 -8.34
C VAL A 80 10.82 3.46 -7.61
N GLU A 81 10.16 4.06 -6.63
CA GLU A 81 10.69 5.14 -5.80
C GLU A 81 11.93 4.67 -5.02
N SER A 82 11.89 3.46 -4.47
CA SER A 82 13.01 2.87 -3.76
C SER A 82 14.15 2.50 -4.72
N LEU A 83 13.84 1.94 -5.90
CA LEU A 83 14.85 1.72 -6.94
C LEU A 83 15.52 3.03 -7.38
N ASN A 84 14.74 4.11 -7.56
CA ASN A 84 15.24 5.43 -7.89
C ASN A 84 16.21 5.95 -6.83
N SER A 85 15.85 5.78 -5.56
CA SER A 85 16.69 6.19 -4.42
C SER A 85 18.00 5.41 -4.37
N TYR A 86 17.95 4.06 -4.46
CA TYR A 86 19.15 3.23 -4.33
C TYR A 86 20.11 3.34 -5.51
N LEU A 87 19.60 3.60 -6.72
CA LEU A 87 20.40 3.60 -7.95
C LEU A 87 20.65 5.00 -8.54
N ASP A 88 20.12 6.07 -7.91
CA ASP A 88 20.14 7.45 -8.44
C ASP A 88 19.66 7.48 -9.91
N ALA A 89 18.42 7.00 -10.09
CA ALA A 89 17.84 6.68 -11.39
C ALA A 89 16.37 7.12 -11.50
N SER A 90 15.82 7.04 -12.72
CA SER A 90 14.39 7.23 -12.99
C SER A 90 13.81 5.98 -13.62
N PHE A 91 13.20 5.14 -12.79
CA PHE A 91 12.60 3.86 -13.14
C PHE A 91 11.18 4.02 -13.67
N TYR A 92 10.87 3.23 -14.70
CA TYR A 92 9.51 2.93 -15.12
C TYR A 92 9.23 1.43 -15.02
N ASN A 93 8.08 1.06 -14.44
CA ASN A 93 7.69 -0.32 -14.25
C ASN A 93 6.97 -0.87 -15.48
N MET A 94 7.58 -1.85 -16.14
CA MET A 94 7.10 -2.51 -17.35
C MET A 94 6.31 -3.80 -17.08
N ILE A 95 5.78 -3.97 -15.87
CA ILE A 95 4.85 -5.03 -15.47
C ILE A 95 3.81 -5.34 -16.58
N MET A 96 3.68 -6.63 -16.92
CA MET A 96 2.69 -7.20 -17.82
C MET A 96 1.91 -8.37 -17.17
N TYR A 97 0.63 -8.51 -17.52
CA TYR A 97 -0.17 -9.67 -17.09
C TYR A 97 0.24 -10.94 -17.80
N GLY A 98 0.47 -12.02 -17.05
CA GLY A 98 0.79 -13.35 -17.60
C GLY A 98 1.98 -13.32 -18.57
N ALA A 99 3.00 -12.49 -18.29
CA ALA A 99 4.18 -12.36 -19.13
C ALA A 99 5.05 -13.61 -19.05
N ASP A 100 5.43 -14.13 -20.21
CA ASP A 100 6.54 -15.08 -20.30
C ASP A 100 7.86 -14.33 -20.57
N MET A 101 8.98 -15.06 -20.60
CA MET A 101 10.28 -14.43 -20.76
C MET A 101 10.55 -13.93 -22.18
N LEU A 102 9.78 -14.38 -23.19
CA LEU A 102 9.87 -13.83 -24.54
C LEU A 102 9.27 -12.42 -24.59
N ASP A 103 8.12 -12.20 -23.93
CA ASP A 103 7.55 -10.86 -23.76
C ASP A 103 8.57 -9.90 -23.11
N VAL A 104 9.23 -10.36 -22.05
CA VAL A 104 10.24 -9.59 -21.31
C VAL A 104 11.46 -9.28 -22.20
N GLU A 105 11.91 -10.26 -22.98
CA GLU A 105 13.00 -10.07 -23.95
C GLU A 105 12.63 -9.03 -25.00
N GLU A 106 11.48 -9.16 -25.67
CA GLU A 106 11.06 -8.24 -26.72
C GLU A 106 10.95 -6.78 -26.21
N GLN A 107 10.48 -6.58 -24.97
CA GLN A 107 10.48 -5.25 -24.36
C GLN A 107 11.89 -4.75 -24.01
N ALA A 108 12.75 -5.61 -23.44
CA ALA A 108 14.12 -5.22 -23.11
C ALA A 108 14.89 -4.77 -24.37
N PHE A 109 14.79 -5.55 -25.47
CA PHE A 109 15.39 -5.19 -26.75
C PHE A 109 14.82 -3.86 -27.27
N TYR A 110 13.50 -3.69 -27.27
CA TYR A 110 12.89 -2.43 -27.71
C TYR A 110 13.40 -1.22 -26.91
N LEU A 111 13.44 -1.31 -25.59
CA LEU A 111 13.89 -0.22 -24.72
C LEU A 111 15.35 0.14 -25.00
N VAL A 112 16.25 -0.86 -25.04
CA VAL A 112 17.69 -0.64 -25.25
C VAL A 112 18.00 -0.13 -26.65
N GLU A 113 17.25 -0.55 -27.67
CA GLU A 113 17.45 -0.11 -29.05
C GLU A 113 16.93 1.31 -29.32
N ASN A 114 15.96 1.80 -28.54
CA ASN A 114 15.25 3.05 -28.82
C ASN A 114 15.49 4.15 -27.78
N TYR A 115 15.85 3.81 -26.54
CA TYR A 115 15.93 4.75 -25.41
C TYR A 115 17.24 4.61 -24.64
N GLU A 116 17.48 5.56 -23.72
CA GLU A 116 18.58 5.45 -22.76
C GLU A 116 18.20 4.46 -21.66
N VAL A 117 19.07 3.49 -21.40
CA VAL A 117 18.89 2.50 -20.32
C VAL A 117 20.19 2.40 -19.54
N LYS A 118 20.14 2.75 -18.25
CA LYS A 118 21.25 2.63 -17.29
C LYS A 118 21.11 1.37 -16.45
N ASN A 119 19.89 1.09 -15.99
CA ASN A 119 19.59 -0.06 -15.14
C ASN A 119 18.41 -0.86 -15.70
N LEU A 120 18.54 -2.18 -15.65
CA LEU A 120 17.48 -3.12 -15.98
C LEU A 120 17.28 -4.08 -14.81
N VAL A 121 16.08 -4.12 -14.24
CA VAL A 121 15.70 -5.11 -13.23
C VAL A 121 14.76 -6.12 -13.88
N VAL A 122 15.07 -7.41 -13.79
CA VAL A 122 14.27 -8.48 -14.41
C VAL A 122 13.82 -9.46 -13.33
N ASN A 123 12.50 -9.58 -13.18
CA ASN A 123 11.89 -10.57 -12.31
C ASN A 123 11.66 -11.89 -13.08
N VAL A 124 12.16 -12.99 -12.53
CA VAL A 124 12.04 -14.35 -13.05
C VAL A 124 11.41 -15.20 -11.95
N TYR A 125 10.37 -15.98 -12.26
CA TYR A 125 9.70 -16.81 -11.26
C TYR A 125 9.24 -18.13 -11.86
N LEU A 126 8.73 -19.03 -11.01
CA LEU A 126 8.52 -20.43 -11.37
C LEU A 126 7.46 -20.64 -12.48
N ASP A 127 6.50 -19.73 -12.67
CA ASP A 127 5.59 -19.85 -13.82
C ASP A 127 6.29 -19.62 -15.16
N ASN A 128 7.45 -18.95 -15.22
CA ASN A 128 8.25 -18.89 -16.44
C ASN A 128 8.82 -20.28 -16.85
N ALA A 129 8.76 -21.25 -15.95
CA ALA A 129 9.07 -22.65 -16.25
C ALA A 129 7.85 -23.46 -16.73
N LYS A 130 6.64 -22.88 -16.77
CA LYS A 130 5.39 -23.57 -17.20
C LYS A 130 5.05 -23.27 -18.66
N ASP A 131 5.04 -21.99 -18.99
CA ASP A 131 4.57 -21.49 -20.29
C ASP A 131 5.62 -20.58 -20.93
N TYR A 132 5.72 -20.65 -22.26
CA TYR A 132 6.60 -19.79 -23.06
C TYR A 132 6.00 -19.57 -24.45
N ASN A 133 6.04 -18.32 -24.91
CA ASN A 133 5.45 -17.84 -26.15
C ASN A 133 3.94 -18.14 -26.24
N THR A 134 3.18 -17.66 -25.25
CA THR A 134 1.72 -17.86 -25.20
C THR A 134 0.95 -16.54 -25.36
N GLU A 135 -0.05 -16.51 -26.26
CA GLU A 135 -0.91 -15.33 -26.49
C GLU A 135 -2.38 -15.76 -26.32
N PRO A 136 -2.90 -15.82 -25.07
CA PRO A 136 -4.23 -16.37 -24.79
C PRO A 136 -5.38 -15.47 -25.28
N ASP A 137 -5.15 -14.15 -25.35
CA ASP A 137 -6.11 -13.17 -25.86
C ASP A 137 -5.44 -12.25 -26.91
N PRO A 138 -5.91 -12.26 -28.18
CA PRO A 138 -5.28 -11.56 -29.29
C PRO A 138 -5.44 -10.02 -29.26
N LEU A 139 -6.20 -9.45 -28.32
CA LEU A 139 -6.34 -8.01 -28.08
C LEU A 139 -5.63 -7.58 -26.80
N SER A 140 -5.80 -8.33 -25.71
CA SER A 140 -5.28 -7.96 -24.38
C SER A 140 -3.82 -8.35 -24.16
N TYR A 141 -3.29 -9.30 -24.95
CA TYR A 141 -1.90 -9.77 -24.88
C TYR A 141 -1.09 -9.39 -26.13
N ALA A 142 -1.69 -8.67 -27.07
CA ALA A 142 -0.98 -8.28 -28.28
C ALA A 142 0.17 -7.32 -27.96
N MET A 143 1.38 -7.72 -28.34
CA MET A 143 2.55 -6.85 -28.39
C MET A 143 2.50 -5.93 -29.61
N PRO A 144 2.97 -4.68 -29.50
CA PRO A 144 2.96 -3.75 -30.61
C PRO A 144 3.90 -4.20 -31.75
N PRO A 145 3.62 -3.83 -33.02
CA PRO A 145 4.45 -4.16 -34.18
C PRO A 145 5.92 -3.77 -34.02
N GLU A 146 6.20 -2.70 -33.28
CA GLU A 146 7.53 -2.15 -33.08
C GLU A 146 8.41 -3.01 -32.18
N THR A 147 7.83 -3.83 -31.30
CA THR A 147 8.59 -4.76 -30.45
C THR A 147 8.78 -6.12 -31.12
N THR A 148 7.78 -6.56 -31.90
CA THR A 148 7.74 -7.92 -32.50
C THR A 148 8.19 -7.99 -33.96
N GLY A 149 8.26 -6.85 -34.66
CA GLY A 149 8.41 -6.78 -36.12
C GLY A 149 7.19 -7.27 -36.92
N LYS A 150 6.04 -7.51 -36.26
CA LYS A 150 4.79 -7.92 -36.92
C LYS A 150 4.22 -6.81 -37.82
N ASN A 151 3.29 -7.16 -38.71
CA ASN A 151 2.71 -6.19 -39.66
C ASN A 151 1.78 -5.17 -38.96
N ALA A 152 2.11 -3.89 -39.04
CA ALA A 152 1.34 -2.81 -38.40
C ALA A 152 -0.11 -2.69 -38.89
N ALA A 153 -0.38 -2.88 -40.18
CA ALA A 153 -1.75 -2.82 -40.70
C ALA A 153 -2.60 -3.99 -40.18
N ALA A 154 -2.02 -5.19 -40.09
CA ALA A 154 -2.69 -6.34 -39.50
C ALA A 154 -2.98 -6.11 -38.01
N PHE A 155 -2.02 -5.58 -37.24
CA PHE A 155 -2.21 -5.21 -35.84
C PHE A 155 -3.36 -4.20 -35.66
N LEU A 156 -3.30 -3.06 -36.35
CA LEU A 156 -4.33 -2.02 -36.25
C LEU A 156 -5.71 -2.49 -36.70
N SER A 157 -5.78 -3.40 -37.68
CA SER A 157 -7.05 -3.95 -38.16
C SER A 157 -7.80 -4.73 -37.08
N LYS A 158 -7.10 -5.39 -36.15
CA LYS A 158 -7.74 -6.10 -35.03
C LYS A 158 -8.58 -5.15 -34.18
N TYR A 159 -8.04 -3.97 -33.87
CA TYR A 159 -8.69 -2.96 -33.03
C TYR A 159 -9.75 -2.17 -33.80
N LEU A 160 -9.53 -1.92 -35.09
CA LEU A 160 -10.52 -1.23 -35.92
C LEU A 160 -11.84 -2.01 -36.05
N PHE A 161 -11.73 -3.34 -36.17
CA PHE A 161 -12.87 -4.25 -36.34
C PHE A 161 -13.26 -4.99 -35.05
N MET A 162 -12.76 -4.56 -33.88
CA MET A 162 -13.10 -5.18 -32.60
C MET A 162 -14.58 -4.99 -32.23
N ASP A 163 -15.05 -5.75 -31.25
CA ASP A 163 -16.40 -5.57 -30.72
C ASP A 163 -16.58 -4.16 -30.13
N PRO A 164 -17.56 -3.35 -30.59
CA PRO A 164 -17.76 -2.00 -30.09
C PRO A 164 -18.14 -1.92 -28.60
N ARG A 165 -18.44 -3.06 -27.95
CA ARG A 165 -18.62 -3.12 -26.49
C ARG A 165 -17.38 -2.64 -25.73
N HIS A 166 -16.16 -2.90 -26.20
CA HIS A 166 -14.95 -2.37 -25.55
C HIS A 166 -14.95 -0.83 -25.50
N SER A 167 -15.32 -0.20 -26.61
CA SER A 167 -15.45 1.26 -26.71
C SER A 167 -16.59 1.78 -25.82
N LEU A 168 -17.72 1.08 -25.75
CA LEU A 168 -18.81 1.43 -24.83
C LEU A 168 -18.40 1.29 -23.36
N ASP A 169 -17.60 0.29 -23.02
CA ASP A 169 -17.15 0.03 -21.66
C ASP A 169 -16.18 1.12 -21.17
N LYS A 170 -15.25 1.60 -22.03
CA LYS A 170 -14.43 2.79 -21.73
C LYS A 170 -15.27 4.02 -21.41
N LEU A 171 -16.29 4.30 -22.24
CA LEU A 171 -17.20 5.43 -22.00
C LEU A 171 -18.05 5.29 -20.74
N LYS A 172 -18.34 4.06 -20.29
CA LYS A 172 -19.01 3.81 -19.00
C LYS A 172 -18.05 3.98 -17.84
N ALA A 173 -16.82 3.49 -17.97
CA ALA A 173 -15.77 3.62 -16.97
C ALA A 173 -15.45 5.10 -16.69
N LEU A 174 -15.30 5.92 -17.74
CA LEU A 174 -15.09 7.37 -17.62
C LEU A 174 -16.16 8.11 -16.79
N ARG A 175 -17.38 7.56 -16.67
CA ARG A 175 -18.45 8.16 -15.86
C ARG A 175 -18.46 7.71 -14.40
N LYS A 176 -17.71 6.64 -14.11
CA LYS A 176 -17.59 6.02 -12.78
C LYS A 176 -16.21 6.23 -12.18
N ASP A 177 -15.32 6.87 -12.91
CA ASP A 177 -13.95 7.14 -12.52
C ASP A 177 -13.91 7.94 -11.21
N THR A 178 -12.99 7.55 -10.34
CA THR A 178 -12.78 8.12 -9.00
C THR A 178 -11.29 8.29 -8.76
N TYR A 179 -10.91 9.05 -7.74
CA TYR A 179 -9.52 9.13 -7.33
C TYR A 179 -8.99 7.77 -6.83
N LEU A 180 -9.84 7.00 -6.14
CA LEU A 180 -9.47 5.67 -5.70
C LEU A 180 -9.48 4.71 -6.89
N THR A 181 -8.42 3.93 -6.99
CA THR A 181 -8.23 2.90 -8.00
C THR A 181 -9.48 2.02 -8.16
N GLN A 182 -9.97 1.90 -9.39
CA GLN A 182 -11.07 1.01 -9.76
C GLN A 182 -10.52 -0.19 -10.55
N THR A 183 -11.37 -1.18 -10.80
CA THR A 183 -10.95 -2.40 -11.53
C THR A 183 -10.59 -2.14 -13.00
N PHE A 184 -10.83 -0.94 -13.52
CA PHE A 184 -10.61 -0.58 -14.92
C PHE A 184 -9.42 0.37 -15.14
N ASP A 185 -8.72 0.81 -14.09
CA ASP A 185 -7.64 1.80 -14.11
C ASP A 185 -6.59 1.50 -13.01
N VAL A 186 -6.15 0.25 -12.93
CA VAL A 186 -5.29 -0.27 -11.86
C VAL A 186 -3.80 0.06 -12.02
N PHE A 187 -3.43 0.94 -12.95
CA PHE A 187 -2.04 1.35 -13.17
C PHE A 187 -1.87 2.85 -12.93
N ASP A 188 -0.78 3.21 -12.27
CA ASP A 188 -0.30 4.58 -12.30
C ASP A 188 0.48 4.78 -13.61
N PRO A 189 0.03 5.67 -14.52
CA PRO A 189 0.66 5.85 -15.80
C PRO A 189 2.04 6.51 -15.71
N VAL A 190 2.35 7.25 -14.64
CA VAL A 190 3.63 7.95 -14.46
C VAL A 190 4.71 6.98 -13.99
N THR A 191 4.37 6.01 -13.14
CA THR A 191 5.35 5.02 -12.66
C THR A 191 5.30 3.72 -13.45
N GLY A 192 4.21 3.47 -14.18
CA GLY A 192 3.89 2.19 -14.81
C GLY A 192 3.54 1.09 -13.79
N ALA A 193 3.58 1.39 -12.49
CA ALA A 193 3.34 0.41 -11.44
C ALA A 193 1.85 0.14 -11.26
N TYR A 194 1.53 -1.02 -10.69
CA TYR A 194 0.16 -1.34 -10.31
C TYR A 194 -0.21 -0.47 -9.11
N ASP A 195 -1.30 0.29 -9.23
CA ASP A 195 -1.74 1.20 -8.20
C ASP A 195 -2.37 0.44 -7.03
N LYS A 196 -1.66 0.43 -5.91
CA LYS A 196 -2.06 -0.28 -4.68
C LYS A 196 -2.48 0.67 -3.58
N LYS A 197 -2.70 1.96 -3.83
CA LYS A 197 -2.98 2.93 -2.75
C LYS A 197 -4.13 2.53 -1.84
N VAL A 198 -5.21 1.98 -2.39
CA VAL A 198 -6.36 1.48 -1.60
C VAL A 198 -5.97 0.28 -0.74
N ARG A 199 -5.17 -0.63 -1.31
CA ARG A 199 -4.70 -1.85 -0.64
C ARG A 199 -3.67 -1.53 0.44
N ASP A 200 -2.80 -0.56 0.21
CA ASP A 200 -1.78 -0.09 1.15
C ASP A 200 -2.39 0.74 2.30
N ALA A 201 -3.59 1.28 2.10
CA ALA A 201 -4.40 1.95 3.11
C ALA A 201 -5.30 1.00 3.95
N GLU A 202 -5.20 -0.31 3.75
CA GLU A 202 -6.06 -1.28 4.44
C GLU A 202 -5.51 -1.65 5.83
N PRO A 203 -6.27 -1.47 6.93
CA PRO A 203 -5.85 -1.92 8.26
C PRO A 203 -6.00 -3.44 8.38
N ILE A 204 -4.86 -4.14 8.44
CA ILE A 204 -4.81 -5.63 8.42
C ILE A 204 -4.04 -6.23 9.60
N GLY A 205 -3.90 -5.49 10.70
CA GLY A 205 -3.23 -5.99 11.91
C GLY A 205 -3.92 -7.24 12.50
N ASN A 206 -5.25 -7.28 12.53
CA ASN A 206 -6.00 -8.40 13.13
C ASN A 206 -6.13 -9.60 12.16
N MET A 207 -5.59 -10.77 12.54
CA MET A 207 -5.61 -11.97 11.70
C MET A 207 -7.02 -12.51 11.43
N ASP A 208 -7.89 -12.58 12.43
CA ASP A 208 -9.25 -13.15 12.26
C ASP A 208 -10.08 -12.31 11.26
N ARG A 209 -10.04 -10.98 11.42
CA ARG A 209 -10.67 -10.04 10.49
C ARG A 209 -10.06 -10.13 9.09
N TYR A 210 -8.75 -10.31 9.00
CA TYR A 210 -8.07 -10.51 7.72
C TYR A 210 -8.54 -11.80 7.03
N LEU A 211 -8.61 -12.92 7.74
CA LEU A 211 -9.09 -14.20 7.17
C LEU A 211 -10.59 -14.17 6.83
N GLU A 212 -11.40 -13.36 7.51
CA GLU A 212 -12.79 -13.12 7.13
C GLU A 212 -12.89 -12.35 5.80
N ALA A 213 -12.04 -11.33 5.61
CA ALA A 213 -11.98 -10.54 4.38
C ALA A 213 -11.33 -11.31 3.20
N TYR A 214 -10.34 -12.16 3.50
CA TYR A 214 -9.57 -12.96 2.54
C TYR A 214 -9.65 -14.46 2.87
N PRO A 215 -10.84 -15.07 2.73
CA PRO A 215 -11.06 -16.47 3.13
C PRO A 215 -10.24 -17.48 2.32
N VAL A 216 -9.66 -17.07 1.18
CA VAL A 216 -8.75 -17.90 0.39
C VAL A 216 -7.53 -18.34 1.22
N PHE A 217 -6.98 -17.48 2.07
CA PHE A 217 -5.83 -17.82 2.92
C PHE A 217 -6.18 -18.75 4.07
N ALA A 218 -7.46 -18.83 4.47
CA ALA A 218 -7.91 -19.76 5.49
C ALA A 218 -8.11 -21.19 4.93
N ASN A 219 -8.37 -21.32 3.63
CA ASN A 219 -8.59 -22.58 2.96
C ASN A 219 -8.19 -22.48 1.48
N TYR A 220 -6.88 -22.51 1.25
CA TYR A 220 -6.32 -22.35 -0.09
C TYR A 220 -6.65 -23.58 -0.94
N PRO A 221 -7.04 -23.41 -2.22
CA PRO A 221 -7.33 -24.54 -3.09
C PRO A 221 -6.08 -25.41 -3.34
N GLU A 222 -6.20 -26.72 -3.18
CA GLU A 222 -5.16 -27.64 -3.66
C GLU A 222 -5.08 -27.58 -5.20
N ALA A 223 -3.88 -27.34 -5.72
CA ALA A 223 -3.58 -27.41 -7.15
C ALA A 223 -2.30 -28.21 -7.38
N THR A 224 -2.08 -28.63 -8.63
CA THR A 224 -0.79 -29.18 -9.07
C THR A 224 -0.36 -28.48 -10.34
N ASN A 225 0.89 -28.03 -10.35
CA ASN A 225 1.58 -27.43 -11.48
C ASN A 225 2.68 -28.39 -11.96
N THR A 226 3.14 -28.21 -13.20
CA THR A 226 4.23 -29.01 -13.76
C THR A 226 5.05 -28.11 -14.66
N THR A 227 6.37 -28.11 -14.44
CA THR A 227 7.30 -27.40 -15.31
C THR A 227 7.40 -28.09 -16.68
N ASN A 228 7.74 -27.30 -17.69
CA ASN A 228 7.85 -27.69 -19.08
C ASN A 228 9.27 -27.41 -19.59
N GLU A 229 9.92 -28.41 -20.17
CA GLU A 229 11.30 -28.30 -20.67
C GLU A 229 11.47 -27.23 -21.77
N GLU A 230 10.48 -27.08 -22.65
CA GLU A 230 10.47 -26.03 -23.68
C GLU A 230 10.39 -24.65 -23.03
N ALA A 231 9.53 -24.49 -22.00
CA ALA A 231 9.38 -23.23 -21.29
C ALA A 231 10.63 -22.88 -20.48
N ILE A 232 11.22 -23.84 -19.75
CA ILE A 232 12.49 -23.64 -19.04
C ILE A 232 13.57 -23.22 -20.03
N THR A 233 13.73 -23.95 -21.13
CA THR A 233 14.77 -23.67 -22.13
C THR A 233 14.56 -22.28 -22.73
N GLY A 234 13.34 -21.96 -23.18
CA GLY A 234 13.01 -20.64 -23.73
C GLY A 234 13.30 -19.51 -22.74
N THR A 235 12.87 -19.67 -21.49
CA THR A 235 13.12 -18.68 -20.42
C THR A 235 14.60 -18.43 -20.18
N LEU A 236 15.41 -19.49 -20.07
CA LEU A 236 16.85 -19.37 -19.83
C LEU A 236 17.57 -18.77 -21.04
N GLU A 237 17.15 -19.11 -22.25
CA GLU A 237 17.71 -18.54 -23.48
C GLU A 237 17.36 -17.05 -23.63
N SER A 238 16.11 -16.65 -23.37
CA SER A 238 15.70 -15.24 -23.36
C SER A 238 16.49 -14.44 -22.33
N LEU A 239 16.62 -14.96 -21.11
CA LEU A 239 17.41 -14.31 -20.06
C LEU A 239 18.90 -14.19 -20.45
N THR A 240 19.45 -15.21 -21.11
CA THR A 240 20.81 -15.17 -21.67
C THR A 240 20.96 -14.02 -22.66
N ARG A 241 20.01 -13.86 -23.58
CA ARG A 241 20.02 -12.77 -24.58
C ARG A 241 19.87 -11.40 -23.92
N ILE A 242 19.02 -11.25 -22.90
CA ILE A 242 18.88 -10.00 -22.14
C ILE A 242 20.19 -9.66 -21.40
N ARG A 243 20.83 -10.64 -20.76
CA ARG A 243 22.13 -10.46 -20.09
C ARG A 243 23.19 -9.98 -21.06
N ASP A 244 23.30 -10.62 -22.23
CA ASP A 244 24.29 -10.28 -23.24
C ASP A 244 24.02 -8.87 -23.81
N LEU A 245 22.75 -8.54 -24.08
CA LEU A 245 22.32 -7.19 -24.48
C LEU A 245 22.75 -6.14 -23.46
N CYS A 246 22.53 -6.40 -22.16
CA CYS A 246 22.92 -5.48 -21.09
C CYS A 246 24.45 -5.31 -21.04
N GLN A 247 25.21 -6.41 -21.13
CA GLN A 247 26.67 -6.39 -21.12
C GLN A 247 27.25 -5.61 -22.31
N GLU A 248 26.69 -5.79 -23.51
CA GLU A 248 27.13 -5.12 -24.73
C GLU A 248 26.87 -3.60 -24.68
N ASN A 249 25.84 -3.17 -23.96
CA ASN A 249 25.45 -1.75 -23.85
C ASN A 249 25.89 -1.10 -22.52
N GLY A 250 26.59 -1.83 -21.64
CA GLY A 250 27.06 -1.29 -20.35
C GLY A 250 25.93 -1.01 -19.35
N ILE A 251 24.83 -1.75 -19.45
CA ILE A 251 23.64 -1.63 -18.60
C ILE A 251 23.84 -2.46 -17.33
N ASN A 252 23.50 -1.89 -16.18
CA ASN A 252 23.46 -2.60 -14.91
C ASN A 252 22.23 -3.53 -14.86
N LEU A 253 22.44 -4.84 -14.89
CA LEU A 253 21.38 -5.85 -14.83
C LEU A 253 21.26 -6.43 -13.42
N ILE A 254 20.06 -6.35 -12.85
CA ILE A 254 19.67 -7.05 -11.62
C ILE A 254 18.61 -8.09 -11.98
N VAL A 255 18.89 -9.35 -11.67
CA VAL A 255 17.92 -10.45 -11.83
C VAL A 255 17.43 -10.86 -10.45
N LEU A 256 16.12 -10.98 -10.28
CA LEU A 256 15.51 -11.36 -9.01
C LEU A 256 14.35 -12.35 -9.20
N CYS A 257 14.02 -13.07 -8.15
CA CYS A 257 12.85 -13.95 -8.08
C CYS A 257 11.90 -13.48 -7.00
N ALA A 258 10.66 -13.18 -7.39
CA ALA A 258 9.63 -12.66 -6.50
C ALA A 258 9.20 -13.64 -5.39
N PRO A 259 8.88 -13.15 -4.18
CA PRO A 259 8.25 -13.94 -3.13
C PRO A 259 6.92 -14.56 -3.56
N VAL A 260 6.66 -15.78 -3.09
CA VAL A 260 5.38 -16.47 -3.22
C VAL A 260 4.85 -16.88 -1.85
N TYR A 261 3.53 -16.99 -1.74
CA TYR A 261 2.88 -17.54 -0.54
C TYR A 261 3.16 -19.04 -0.45
N ALA A 262 3.22 -19.58 0.77
CA ALA A 262 3.70 -20.92 1.02
C ALA A 262 3.00 -22.00 0.16
N ASP A 263 1.67 -21.91 0.05
CA ASP A 263 0.85 -22.90 -0.65
C ASP A 263 1.11 -22.94 -2.16
N TYR A 264 1.62 -21.87 -2.77
CA TYR A 264 2.00 -21.88 -4.20
C TYR A 264 3.14 -22.88 -4.47
N MET A 265 4.11 -22.95 -3.56
CA MET A 265 5.28 -23.81 -3.72
C MET A 265 4.89 -25.29 -3.69
N ASP A 266 3.87 -25.64 -2.89
CA ASP A 266 3.33 -27.00 -2.77
C ASP A 266 2.69 -27.52 -4.07
N TYR A 267 2.40 -26.63 -5.03
CA TYR A 267 1.90 -27.04 -6.34
C TYR A 267 2.96 -27.73 -7.20
N PHE A 268 4.25 -27.58 -6.88
CA PHE A 268 5.34 -28.16 -7.64
C PHE A 268 6.05 -29.26 -6.84
N SER A 269 6.60 -30.25 -7.53
CA SER A 269 7.55 -31.15 -6.86
C SER A 269 8.87 -30.43 -6.60
N TRP A 270 9.50 -30.73 -5.47
CA TRP A 270 10.78 -30.11 -5.10
C TRP A 270 11.87 -30.32 -6.17
N ASP A 271 11.88 -31.47 -6.84
CA ASP A 271 12.81 -31.75 -7.94
C ASP A 271 12.66 -30.77 -9.11
N GLN A 272 11.43 -30.33 -9.41
CA GLN A 272 11.17 -29.35 -10.47
C GLN A 272 11.63 -27.94 -10.07
N VAL A 273 11.38 -27.56 -8.81
CA VAL A 273 11.84 -26.30 -8.24
C VAL A 273 13.36 -26.24 -8.29
N ALA A 274 14.02 -27.28 -7.76
CA ALA A 274 15.46 -27.39 -7.71
C ALA A 274 16.11 -27.38 -9.11
N ASP A 275 15.54 -28.08 -10.09
CA ASP A 275 16.04 -28.08 -11.47
C ASP A 275 16.02 -26.68 -12.08
N PHE A 276 14.89 -25.97 -11.99
CA PHE A 276 14.74 -24.64 -12.56
C PHE A 276 15.75 -23.64 -11.99
N TYR A 277 15.81 -23.52 -10.65
CA TYR A 277 16.71 -22.58 -9.98
C TYR A 277 18.19 -22.94 -10.15
N THR A 278 18.52 -24.24 -10.23
CA THR A 278 19.89 -24.70 -10.55
C THR A 278 20.30 -24.25 -11.95
N ARG A 279 19.42 -24.41 -12.94
CA ARG A 279 19.70 -23.99 -14.32
C ARG A 279 19.72 -22.46 -14.47
N LEU A 280 18.88 -21.74 -13.72
CA LEU A 280 18.89 -20.28 -13.67
C LEU A 280 20.25 -19.75 -13.18
N ALA A 281 20.79 -20.35 -12.11
CA ALA A 281 22.10 -19.98 -11.54
C ALA A 281 23.29 -20.19 -12.51
N GLN A 282 23.13 -21.07 -13.49
CA GLN A 282 24.12 -21.31 -14.55
C GLN A 282 24.07 -20.23 -15.65
N VAL A 283 22.93 -19.55 -15.82
CA VAL A 283 22.77 -18.46 -16.78
C VAL A 283 23.31 -17.16 -16.20
N THR A 284 22.89 -16.81 -14.99
CA THR A 284 23.30 -15.56 -14.34
C THR A 284 23.12 -15.67 -12.84
N PRO A 285 23.96 -15.02 -12.02
CA PRO A 285 23.62 -14.77 -10.63
C PRO A 285 22.30 -13.99 -10.50
N TYR A 286 21.54 -14.27 -9.44
CA TYR A 286 20.24 -13.63 -9.18
C TYR A 286 19.97 -13.53 -7.68
N TRP A 287 19.06 -12.65 -7.30
CA TRP A 287 18.51 -12.61 -5.95
C TRP A 287 17.27 -13.50 -5.86
N ASP A 288 17.22 -14.39 -4.88
CA ASP A 288 16.05 -15.23 -4.65
C ASP A 288 15.30 -14.81 -3.39
N PHE A 289 14.04 -14.42 -3.55
CA PHE A 289 13.10 -14.13 -2.46
C PHE A 289 11.92 -15.09 -2.44
N SER A 290 11.92 -16.13 -3.29
CA SER A 290 10.73 -16.91 -3.60
C SER A 290 10.11 -17.60 -2.39
N TYR A 291 10.92 -18.24 -1.54
CA TYR A 291 10.40 -19.05 -0.45
C TYR A 291 11.25 -18.92 0.82
N SER A 292 10.64 -18.40 1.89
CA SER A 292 11.29 -18.14 3.18
C SER A 292 10.23 -18.06 4.28
N SER A 293 10.63 -17.69 5.49
CA SER A 293 9.71 -17.45 6.59
C SER A 293 8.64 -16.37 6.31
N VAL A 294 8.91 -15.40 5.41
CA VAL A 294 7.95 -14.41 4.92
C VAL A 294 6.76 -15.08 4.22
N SER A 295 7.00 -16.18 3.50
CA SER A 295 5.99 -16.88 2.69
C SER A 295 4.83 -17.46 3.50
N PHE A 296 4.97 -17.56 4.82
CA PHE A 296 3.95 -18.17 5.70
C PHE A 296 3.06 -17.15 6.42
N GLU A 297 3.28 -15.85 6.23
CA GLU A 297 2.45 -14.80 6.81
C GLU A 297 1.50 -14.26 5.73
N PRO A 298 0.20 -14.65 5.71
CA PRO A 298 -0.71 -14.32 4.61
C PRO A 298 -0.92 -12.81 4.46
N ARG A 299 -0.79 -12.03 5.55
CA ARG A 299 -0.94 -10.56 5.49
C ARG A 299 0.15 -9.87 4.69
N TYR A 300 1.25 -10.55 4.34
CA TYR A 300 2.25 -10.06 3.39
C TYR A 300 1.85 -10.24 1.91
N PHE A 301 0.73 -10.91 1.64
CA PHE A 301 0.29 -11.26 0.31
C PHE A 301 -1.11 -10.72 -0.02
N TYR A 302 -1.39 -10.63 -1.31
CA TYR A 302 -2.73 -10.44 -1.86
C TYR A 302 -3.33 -11.74 -2.38
N ASP A 303 -2.48 -12.65 -2.86
CA ASP A 303 -2.78 -14.02 -3.28
C ASP A 303 -1.47 -14.85 -3.33
N GLU A 304 -1.49 -16.01 -3.99
CA GLU A 304 -0.39 -16.97 -3.98
C GLU A 304 0.91 -16.46 -4.63
N THR A 305 0.82 -15.50 -5.55
CA THR A 305 1.97 -15.01 -6.37
C THR A 305 2.16 -13.50 -6.28
N HIS A 306 1.21 -12.77 -5.69
CA HIS A 306 1.29 -11.32 -5.51
C HIS A 306 1.50 -10.96 -4.04
N PHE A 307 2.68 -10.42 -3.74
CA PHE A 307 3.05 -9.90 -2.42
C PHE A 307 2.72 -8.41 -2.27
N ARG A 308 2.76 -7.86 -1.06
CA ARG A 308 2.50 -6.44 -0.78
C ARG A 308 3.75 -5.58 -1.01
N ASN A 309 3.55 -4.28 -1.25
CA ASN A 309 4.65 -3.34 -1.52
C ASN A 309 5.71 -3.33 -0.40
N CYS A 310 5.31 -3.46 0.86
CA CYS A 310 6.24 -3.56 2.00
C CYS A 310 7.20 -4.75 1.91
N VAL A 311 6.80 -5.87 1.31
CA VAL A 311 7.68 -7.02 1.07
C VAL A 311 8.66 -6.73 -0.08
N GLY A 312 8.22 -5.98 -1.09
CA GLY A 312 9.11 -5.44 -2.11
C GLY A 312 10.16 -4.49 -1.55
N GLU A 313 9.78 -3.62 -0.61
CA GLU A 313 10.73 -2.76 0.12
C GLU A 313 11.76 -3.58 0.89
N MET A 314 11.33 -4.60 1.63
CA MET A 314 12.26 -5.51 2.32
C MET A 314 13.23 -6.20 1.34
N ALA A 315 12.75 -6.61 0.16
CA ALA A 315 13.57 -7.25 -0.86
C ALA A 315 14.61 -6.28 -1.45
N LEU A 316 14.20 -5.05 -1.80
CA LEU A 316 15.12 -4.03 -2.31
C LEU A 316 16.14 -3.63 -1.24
N ALA A 317 15.72 -3.43 0.01
CA ALA A 317 16.63 -3.14 1.11
C ALA A 317 17.69 -4.25 1.30
N ARG A 318 17.30 -5.53 1.16
CA ARG A 318 18.25 -6.67 1.16
C ARG A 318 19.24 -6.60 0.00
N ILE A 319 18.79 -6.27 -1.22
CA ILE A 319 19.65 -6.14 -2.41
C ILE A 319 20.72 -5.07 -2.20
N PHE A 320 20.33 -3.92 -1.64
CA PHE A 320 21.18 -2.75 -1.53
C PHE A 320 21.88 -2.60 -0.16
N GLY A 321 21.64 -3.52 0.77
CA GLY A 321 22.26 -3.53 2.09
C GLY A 321 21.76 -2.41 3.00
N ASP A 322 20.49 -2.04 2.88
CA ASP A 322 19.83 -1.05 3.75
C ASP A 322 19.34 -1.73 5.03
N ASP A 323 19.95 -1.35 6.15
CA ASP A 323 19.65 -1.86 7.49
C ASP A 323 18.63 -0.98 8.26
N SER A 324 18.06 0.03 7.60
CA SER A 324 17.01 0.88 8.18
C SER A 324 15.64 0.20 8.24
N LEU A 325 15.43 -0.86 7.44
CA LEU A 325 14.20 -1.63 7.41
C LEU A 325 14.36 -2.99 8.11
N TYR A 326 13.26 -3.48 8.68
CA TYR A 326 13.17 -4.85 9.15
C TYR A 326 13.22 -5.81 7.97
N ILE A 327 14.11 -6.79 8.04
CA ILE A 327 14.21 -7.87 7.05
C ILE A 327 14.50 -9.15 7.84
N PRO A 328 13.67 -10.21 7.75
CA PRO A 328 13.99 -11.50 8.34
C PRO A 328 15.33 -12.05 7.81
N ASP A 329 16.12 -12.70 8.67
CA ASP A 329 17.47 -13.16 8.29
C ASP A 329 17.46 -14.06 7.04
N ASP A 330 16.48 -14.96 6.96
CA ASP A 330 16.29 -15.92 5.85
C ASP A 330 15.63 -15.32 4.60
N PHE A 331 15.23 -14.05 4.62
CA PHE A 331 14.56 -13.42 3.50
C PHE A 331 15.55 -12.77 2.52
N GLY A 332 15.83 -13.48 1.42
CA GLY A 332 16.62 -12.97 0.31
C GLY A 332 18.07 -13.45 0.30
N VAL A 333 18.45 -14.19 -0.73
CA VAL A 333 19.81 -14.74 -0.93
C VAL A 333 20.32 -14.38 -2.32
N TYR A 334 21.57 -13.95 -2.42
CA TYR A 334 22.23 -13.79 -3.73
C TYR A 334 22.79 -15.13 -4.19
N VAL A 335 22.11 -15.73 -5.17
CA VAL A 335 22.36 -17.07 -5.67
C VAL A 335 23.29 -17.03 -6.89
N THR A 336 24.24 -17.95 -6.92
CA THR A 336 25.26 -18.16 -7.95
C THR A 336 25.37 -19.65 -8.26
N SER A 337 26.08 -20.01 -9.34
CA SER A 337 26.35 -21.42 -9.63
C SER A 337 27.11 -22.16 -8.50
N ASP A 338 27.78 -21.43 -7.60
CA ASP A 338 28.59 -22.01 -6.53
C ASP A 338 27.79 -22.33 -5.25
N ASN A 339 26.74 -21.55 -4.94
CA ASN A 339 25.95 -21.70 -3.70
C ASN A 339 24.52 -22.21 -3.91
N VAL A 340 24.04 -22.35 -5.16
CA VAL A 340 22.63 -22.71 -5.44
C VAL A 340 22.18 -24.02 -4.77
N GLN A 341 23.06 -25.01 -4.64
CA GLN A 341 22.69 -26.28 -3.99
C GLN A 341 22.51 -26.15 -2.48
N GLU A 342 23.30 -25.30 -1.83
CA GLU A 342 23.15 -25.00 -0.40
C GLU A 342 21.86 -24.20 -0.17
N HIS A 343 21.65 -23.15 -0.96
CA HIS A 343 20.44 -22.32 -0.93
C HIS A 343 19.16 -23.15 -1.10
N LEU A 344 19.13 -24.06 -2.08
CA LEU A 344 17.98 -24.96 -2.26
C LEU A 344 17.78 -25.88 -1.05
N ALA A 345 18.84 -26.39 -0.43
CA ALA A 345 18.71 -27.24 0.75
C ALA A 345 18.12 -26.48 1.95
N ASP A 346 18.45 -25.20 2.10
CA ASP A 346 17.88 -24.31 3.12
C ASP A 346 16.43 -23.94 2.80
N MET A 347 16.14 -23.59 1.54
CA MET A 347 14.79 -23.28 1.05
C MET A 347 13.82 -24.46 1.25
N ALA A 348 14.28 -25.71 1.06
CA ALA A 348 13.49 -26.92 1.31
C ALA A 348 13.09 -27.11 2.79
N GLN A 349 13.77 -26.40 3.69
CA GLN A 349 13.55 -26.46 5.14
C GLN A 349 12.89 -25.19 5.68
N ALA A 350 12.50 -24.25 4.81
CA ALA A 350 11.82 -23.03 5.22
C ALA A 350 10.52 -23.35 5.98
N ALA A 351 10.27 -22.57 7.03
CA ALA A 351 9.17 -22.80 7.95
C ALA A 351 8.66 -21.44 8.49
N PRO A 352 7.41 -21.37 8.98
CA PRO A 352 6.90 -20.14 9.60
C PRO A 352 7.74 -19.74 10.82
N LEU A 353 7.99 -18.44 10.99
CA LEU A 353 8.53 -17.91 12.24
C LEU A 353 7.53 -18.13 13.38
N ALA A 354 8.04 -18.27 14.60
CA ALA A 354 7.20 -18.17 15.79
C ALA A 354 6.57 -16.77 15.84
N ALA A 355 5.24 -16.67 15.98
CA ALA A 355 4.51 -15.40 15.95
C ALA A 355 5.16 -14.32 16.83
N GLN A 356 5.55 -14.66 18.07
CA GLN A 356 6.15 -13.69 19.01
C GLN A 356 7.50 -13.10 18.57
N SER A 357 8.15 -13.65 17.54
CA SER A 357 9.41 -13.11 17.02
C SER A 357 9.21 -11.91 16.07
N TYR A 358 8.02 -11.83 15.45
CA TYR A 358 7.69 -10.82 14.45
C TYR A 358 6.34 -10.12 14.68
N THR A 359 5.56 -10.54 15.67
CA THR A 359 4.35 -9.84 16.12
C THR A 359 4.41 -9.39 17.58
N ALA A 360 3.68 -8.32 17.89
CA ALA A 360 3.51 -7.80 19.24
C ALA A 360 2.05 -7.41 19.49
N GLU A 361 1.52 -7.78 20.65
CA GLU A 361 0.19 -7.38 21.10
C GLU A 361 0.30 -6.10 21.93
N VAL A 362 -0.38 -5.04 21.49
CA VAL A 362 -0.29 -3.71 22.09
C VAL A 362 -1.69 -3.17 22.44
N PRO A 363 -2.06 -3.11 23.72
CA PRO A 363 -3.25 -2.40 24.16
C PRO A 363 -3.03 -0.89 24.05
N VAL A 364 -4.07 -0.18 23.64
CA VAL A 364 -4.09 1.30 23.59
C VAL A 364 -5.25 1.78 24.46
N LEU A 365 -4.98 2.73 25.36
CA LEU A 365 -5.99 3.34 26.23
C LEU A 365 -6.35 4.72 25.71
N MET A 366 -7.64 5.01 25.59
CA MET A 366 -8.16 6.30 25.15
C MET A 366 -8.85 7.02 26.30
N TYR A 367 -8.24 8.10 26.78
CA TYR A 367 -8.81 9.03 27.74
C TYR A 367 -9.26 10.32 27.03
N HIS A 368 -10.06 11.15 27.71
CA HIS A 368 -10.44 12.48 27.23
C HIS A 368 -10.23 13.51 28.35
N HIS A 369 -11.27 13.76 29.14
CA HIS A 369 -11.30 14.80 30.17
C HIS A 369 -11.00 14.22 31.56
N ILE A 370 -10.03 14.79 32.29
CA ILE A 370 -9.74 14.43 33.68
C ILE A 370 -10.36 15.47 34.64
N ASP A 371 -11.63 15.28 34.99
CA ASP A 371 -12.43 16.23 35.76
C ASP A 371 -12.70 15.74 37.19
N GLN A 372 -12.71 16.67 38.16
CA GLN A 372 -12.96 16.40 39.58
C GLN A 372 -14.32 15.76 39.87
N GLU A 373 -15.34 16.00 39.04
CA GLU A 373 -16.67 15.45 39.25
C GLU A 373 -16.93 14.14 38.50
N GLY A 374 -16.24 13.89 37.38
CA GLY A 374 -16.38 12.66 36.58
C GLY A 374 -17.80 12.44 36.01
N ASN A 375 -18.51 13.53 35.71
CA ASN A 375 -19.96 13.52 35.43
C ASN A 375 -20.35 13.28 33.97
N ASP A 376 -19.40 13.24 33.04
CA ASP A 376 -19.65 12.96 31.61
C ASP A 376 -19.15 11.57 31.22
N SER A 377 -19.76 11.00 30.17
CA SER A 377 -19.46 9.71 29.55
C SER A 377 -18.01 9.51 29.11
N THR A 378 -17.24 10.60 28.93
CA THR A 378 -15.82 10.61 28.55
C THR A 378 -14.91 11.16 29.66
N ALA A 379 -15.48 11.50 30.83
CA ALA A 379 -14.73 12.08 31.93
C ALA A 379 -14.29 11.04 32.97
N MET A 380 -13.21 11.35 33.69
CA MET A 380 -12.72 10.56 34.82
C MET A 380 -12.09 11.44 35.89
N THR A 381 -12.26 11.08 37.16
CA THR A 381 -11.58 11.77 38.27
C THR A 381 -10.05 11.59 38.25
N PRO A 382 -9.27 12.62 38.64
CA PRO A 382 -7.81 12.48 38.78
C PRO A 382 -7.40 11.31 39.68
N ALA A 383 -8.17 11.02 40.74
CA ALA A 383 -7.87 9.93 41.66
C ALA A 383 -8.03 8.54 41.01
N LEU A 384 -9.04 8.35 40.16
CA LEU A 384 -9.21 7.09 39.44
C LEU A 384 -8.15 6.94 38.34
N PHE A 385 -7.87 8.02 37.60
CA PHE A 385 -6.79 8.05 36.62
C PHE A 385 -5.44 7.68 37.27
N GLU A 386 -5.10 8.31 38.39
CA GLU A 386 -3.87 7.97 39.12
C GLU A 386 -3.84 6.50 39.56
N ALA A 387 -4.97 5.97 40.05
CA ALA A 387 -5.05 4.56 40.46
C ALA A 387 -4.81 3.60 39.28
N GLN A 388 -5.32 3.93 38.09
CA GLN A 388 -5.11 3.15 36.87
C GLN A 388 -3.65 3.19 36.41
N ILE A 389 -3.04 4.39 36.32
CA ILE A 389 -1.62 4.55 35.96
C ILE A 389 -0.70 3.84 36.96
N ALA A 390 -0.97 3.98 38.27
CA ALA A 390 -0.22 3.31 39.32
C ALA A 390 -0.32 1.79 39.22
N ALA A 391 -1.49 1.24 38.88
CA ALA A 391 -1.69 -0.19 38.72
C ALA A 391 -0.92 -0.75 37.52
N LEU A 392 -0.93 -0.05 36.38
CA LEU A 392 -0.14 -0.40 35.20
C LEU A 392 1.37 -0.44 35.52
N ALA A 393 1.87 0.62 36.17
CA ALA A 393 3.27 0.70 36.60
C ALA A 393 3.65 -0.43 37.55
N GLN A 394 2.81 -0.72 38.56
CA GLN A 394 3.02 -1.82 39.51
C GLN A 394 2.98 -3.20 38.85
N ALA A 395 2.16 -3.36 37.80
CA ALA A 395 2.07 -4.59 37.02
C ALA A 395 3.20 -4.76 35.99
N GLY A 396 4.09 -3.77 35.87
CA GLY A 396 5.27 -3.78 35.00
C GLY A 396 4.98 -3.42 33.55
N TYR A 397 3.86 -2.73 33.26
CA TYR A 397 3.63 -2.14 31.94
C TYR A 397 4.60 -0.98 31.72
N THR A 398 5.05 -0.83 30.48
CA THR A 398 5.89 0.29 30.03
C THR A 398 5.11 1.04 28.97
N ALA A 399 4.78 2.30 29.26
CA ALA A 399 4.17 3.17 28.26
C ALA A 399 5.16 3.48 27.15
N VAL A 400 4.69 3.47 25.90
CA VAL A 400 5.48 3.77 24.70
C VAL A 400 4.74 4.77 23.81
N PHE A 401 5.49 5.52 23.01
CA PHE A 401 4.90 6.40 22.01
C PHE A 401 4.52 5.63 20.74
N PRO A 402 3.60 6.16 19.89
CA PRO A 402 3.32 5.60 18.57
C PRO A 402 4.58 5.38 17.72
N ASP A 403 5.59 6.25 17.84
CA ASP A 403 6.88 6.14 17.14
C ASP A 403 7.64 4.85 17.51
N ASP A 404 7.50 4.36 18.74
CA ASP A 404 8.09 3.07 19.14
C ASP A 404 7.38 1.90 18.42
N LEU A 405 6.07 2.03 18.16
CA LEU A 405 5.33 1.05 17.37
C LEU A 405 5.79 1.06 15.92
N ALA A 406 5.97 2.24 15.33
CA ALA A 406 6.51 2.38 13.98
C ALA A 406 7.94 1.86 13.90
N ALA A 407 8.78 2.09 14.90
CA ALA A 407 10.14 1.56 14.93
C ALA A 407 10.16 0.03 15.09
N TYR A 408 9.22 -0.55 15.83
CA TYR A 408 9.02 -2.00 15.88
C TYR A 408 8.63 -2.55 14.51
N VAL A 409 7.61 -1.97 13.87
CA VAL A 409 7.11 -2.41 12.58
C VAL A 409 8.15 -2.21 11.49
N ASN A 410 8.65 -0.99 11.31
CA ASN A 410 9.49 -0.63 10.17
C ASN A 410 10.94 -1.08 10.33
N GLN A 411 11.50 -1.09 11.55
CA GLN A 411 12.93 -1.32 11.80
C GLN A 411 13.21 -2.60 12.61
N GLY A 412 12.16 -3.27 13.09
CA GLY A 412 12.29 -4.49 13.89
C GLY A 412 12.79 -4.26 15.32
N LYS A 413 12.83 -3.00 15.79
CA LYS A 413 13.25 -2.67 17.17
C LYS A 413 12.32 -3.34 18.17
N ALA A 414 12.87 -3.96 19.21
CA ALA A 414 12.06 -4.63 20.22
C ALA A 414 11.24 -3.62 21.04
N LEU A 415 9.96 -3.93 21.26
CA LEU A 415 9.14 -3.27 22.28
C LEU A 415 9.48 -3.83 23.68
N PRO A 416 9.15 -3.10 24.75
CA PRO A 416 9.17 -3.64 26.11
C PRO A 416 8.28 -4.90 26.25
N ASP A 417 8.53 -5.73 27.26
CA ASP A 417 7.77 -6.99 27.48
C ASP A 417 6.26 -6.79 27.66
N LYS A 418 5.85 -5.63 28.19
CA LYS A 418 4.45 -5.24 28.42
C LYS A 418 4.23 -3.83 27.90
N PRO A 419 4.24 -3.63 26.58
CA PRO A 419 4.04 -2.31 26.00
C PRO A 419 2.58 -1.88 26.22
N ILE A 420 2.36 -0.60 26.42
CA ILE A 420 1.04 0.00 26.43
C ILE A 420 1.10 1.39 25.81
N VAL A 421 0.10 1.77 25.02
CA VAL A 421 -0.02 3.14 24.56
C VAL A 421 -1.11 3.84 25.35
N ILE A 422 -0.82 5.03 25.86
CA ILE A 422 -1.77 5.86 26.58
C ILE A 422 -2.05 7.08 25.71
N THR A 423 -3.31 7.32 25.37
CA THR A 423 -3.73 8.43 24.52
C THR A 423 -4.77 9.31 25.20
N PHE A 424 -4.78 10.59 24.86
CA PHE A 424 -5.83 11.54 25.22
C PHE A 424 -6.35 12.22 23.96
N ASP A 425 -7.67 12.33 23.82
CA ASP A 425 -8.29 13.04 22.70
C ASP A 425 -8.69 14.48 23.11
N ASP A 426 -8.90 15.33 22.11
CA ASP A 426 -9.37 16.73 22.14
C ASP A 426 -8.35 17.79 22.60
N GLY A 427 -7.50 17.50 23.58
CA GLY A 427 -6.50 18.44 24.11
C GLY A 427 -7.02 19.33 25.24
N TYR A 428 -7.76 18.74 26.18
CA TYR A 428 -8.32 19.44 27.34
C TYR A 428 -7.23 19.97 28.29
N LEU A 429 -7.48 21.14 28.90
CA LEU A 429 -6.60 21.76 29.90
C LEU A 429 -6.33 20.82 31.08
N SER A 430 -7.30 19.97 31.43
CA SER A 430 -7.15 18.92 32.44
C SER A 430 -5.99 17.95 32.17
N ASN A 431 -5.62 17.73 30.90
CA ASN A 431 -4.51 16.85 30.54
C ASN A 431 -3.19 17.47 31.01
N TYR A 432 -3.06 18.80 30.91
CA TYR A 432 -1.93 19.54 31.45
C TYR A 432 -1.97 19.60 32.98
N GLU A 433 -3.12 19.93 33.59
CA GLU A 433 -3.21 20.16 35.04
C GLU A 433 -3.13 18.88 35.88
N TYR A 434 -3.68 17.77 35.38
CA TYR A 434 -3.83 16.53 36.15
C TYR A 434 -3.09 15.36 35.51
N ALA A 435 -3.29 15.10 34.21
CA ALA A 435 -2.77 13.88 33.60
C ALA A 435 -1.24 13.88 33.49
N TRP A 436 -0.64 14.96 32.97
CA TRP A 436 0.80 15.08 32.77
C TRP A 436 1.61 14.91 34.08
N PRO A 437 1.31 15.60 35.20
CA PRO A 437 2.02 15.39 36.46
C PRO A 437 1.90 13.96 37.02
N ILE A 438 0.75 13.31 36.81
CA ILE A 438 0.55 11.91 37.23
C ILE A 438 1.41 10.98 36.38
N LEU A 439 1.40 11.13 35.05
CA LEU A 439 2.22 10.32 34.15
C LEU A 439 3.72 10.46 34.50
N GLU A 440 4.20 11.68 34.69
CA GLU A 440 5.58 11.96 35.10
C GLU A 440 5.93 11.26 36.43
N LYS A 441 5.05 11.35 37.43
CA LYS A 441 5.24 10.70 38.74
C LYS A 441 5.46 9.18 38.64
N TYR A 442 4.81 8.51 37.69
CA TYR A 442 4.93 7.06 37.50
C TYR A 442 5.88 6.65 36.36
N GLY A 443 6.58 7.61 35.74
CA GLY A 443 7.49 7.34 34.63
C GLY A 443 6.79 6.79 33.39
N MET A 444 5.55 7.21 33.16
CA MET A 444 4.75 6.84 32.00
C MET A 444 4.73 7.98 30.99
N VAL A 445 4.59 7.64 29.71
CA VAL A 445 4.43 8.59 28.62
C VAL A 445 3.04 8.49 28.01
N ALA A 446 2.59 9.54 27.30
CA ALA A 446 1.32 9.52 26.59
C ALA A 446 1.31 10.39 25.34
N THR A 447 0.44 10.08 24.40
CA THR A 447 0.16 10.91 23.23
C THR A 447 -1.14 11.68 23.42
N ILE A 448 -1.15 12.98 23.15
CA ILE A 448 -2.39 13.77 23.11
C ILE A 448 -2.71 14.10 21.66
N PHE A 449 -3.87 13.68 21.19
CA PHE A 449 -4.46 14.07 19.92
C PHE A 449 -5.26 15.36 20.11
N MET A 450 -4.67 16.49 19.74
CA MET A 450 -5.27 17.80 19.96
C MET A 450 -6.04 18.31 18.74
N VAL A 451 -7.15 19.03 19.00
CA VAL A 451 -7.90 19.74 17.95
C VAL A 451 -7.32 21.15 17.78
N GLY A 452 -6.73 21.42 16.62
CA GLY A 452 -5.97 22.65 16.38
C GLY A 452 -6.79 23.93 16.54
N ALA A 453 -8.06 23.92 16.12
CA ALA A 453 -8.95 25.09 16.14
C ALA A 453 -9.48 25.45 17.54
N THR A 454 -9.47 24.52 18.48
CA THR A 454 -9.95 24.76 19.86
C THR A 454 -8.82 24.92 20.88
N THR A 455 -7.59 24.57 20.50
CA THR A 455 -6.39 24.72 21.35
C THR A 455 -6.26 26.14 21.89
N GLY A 456 -6.08 26.28 23.20
CA GLY A 456 -5.97 27.55 23.92
C GLY A 456 -7.30 28.21 24.28
N ASN A 457 -8.44 27.68 23.84
CA ASN A 457 -9.74 28.21 24.20
C ASN A 457 -10.19 27.67 25.57
N THR A 458 -10.42 28.57 26.52
CA THR A 458 -10.81 28.20 27.90
C THR A 458 -12.25 28.55 28.26
N GLU A 459 -12.89 29.46 27.52
CA GLU A 459 -14.23 29.98 27.84
C GLU A 459 -15.23 29.72 26.72
N HIS A 460 -14.81 29.85 25.47
CA HIS A 460 -15.70 29.83 24.31
C HIS A 460 -15.21 28.90 23.21
N TYR A 461 -16.15 28.26 22.51
CA TYR A 461 -15.84 27.44 21.35
C TYR A 461 -15.47 28.33 20.17
N LYS A 462 -14.17 28.36 19.81
CA LYS A 462 -13.61 29.20 18.73
C LYS A 462 -14.02 30.67 18.91
N ASP A 463 -14.48 31.30 17.83
CA ASP A 463 -14.95 32.69 17.81
C ASP A 463 -16.45 32.83 18.17
N THR A 464 -17.07 31.79 18.73
CA THR A 464 -18.51 31.79 19.08
C THR A 464 -18.75 32.24 20.52
N ALA A 465 -20.01 32.39 20.92
CA ALA A 465 -20.38 32.65 22.33
C ALA A 465 -20.71 31.36 23.11
N TYR A 466 -20.66 30.20 22.46
CA TYR A 466 -20.97 28.93 23.10
C TYR A 466 -19.84 28.53 24.06
N PRO A 467 -20.16 27.99 25.24
CA PRO A 467 -19.13 27.54 26.17
C PRO A 467 -18.35 26.34 25.60
N ILE A 468 -17.09 26.21 26.00
CA ILE A 468 -16.27 25.04 25.71
C ILE A 468 -15.67 24.48 27.00
N THR A 469 -15.45 23.17 27.05
CA THR A 469 -14.54 22.59 28.04
C THR A 469 -13.14 23.18 27.81
N PRO A 470 -12.43 23.69 28.83
CA PRO A 470 -11.15 24.36 28.61
C PRO A 470 -10.11 23.47 27.93
N HIS A 471 -9.39 24.01 26.94
CA HIS A 471 -8.26 23.37 26.26
C HIS A 471 -6.94 24.02 26.69
N PHE A 472 -5.86 23.26 26.73
CA PHE A 472 -4.54 23.83 27.03
C PHE A 472 -4.04 24.73 25.89
N SER A 473 -3.18 25.69 26.19
CA SER A 473 -2.54 26.55 25.20
C SER A 473 -1.32 25.89 24.55
N TYR A 474 -0.86 26.40 23.41
CA TYR A 474 0.36 25.92 22.76
C TYR A 474 1.59 26.04 23.68
N GLU A 475 1.68 27.07 24.52
CA GLU A 475 2.76 27.22 25.50
C GLU A 475 2.73 26.11 26.56
N GLN A 476 1.55 25.74 27.05
CA GLN A 476 1.39 24.61 27.96
C GLN A 476 1.72 23.28 27.27
N GLY A 477 1.33 23.14 26.00
CA GLY A 477 1.75 22.02 25.15
C GLY A 477 3.27 21.94 25.01
N ALA A 478 3.95 23.07 24.81
CA ALA A 478 5.40 23.14 24.72
C ALA A 478 6.10 22.68 26.01
N GLU A 479 5.55 23.01 27.18
CA GLU A 479 6.07 22.51 28.47
C GLU A 479 5.95 20.99 28.57
N MET A 480 4.81 20.42 28.15
CA MET A 480 4.59 18.97 28.16
C MET A 480 5.53 18.25 27.20
N VAL A 481 5.71 18.76 25.97
CA VAL A 481 6.65 18.21 24.97
C VAL A 481 8.09 18.28 25.49
N ALA A 482 8.50 19.45 26.02
CA ALA A 482 9.86 19.65 26.53
C ALA A 482 10.20 18.76 27.74
N SER A 483 9.19 18.26 28.46
CA SER A 483 9.39 17.29 29.55
C SER A 483 9.77 15.89 29.07
N GLY A 484 9.47 15.55 27.81
CA GLY A 484 9.62 14.20 27.25
C GLY A 484 8.55 13.21 27.70
N VAL A 485 7.53 13.66 28.45
CA VAL A 485 6.42 12.80 28.94
C VAL A 485 5.28 12.72 27.93
N ILE A 486 5.08 13.78 27.14
CA ILE A 486 3.94 13.89 26.21
C ILE A 486 4.44 14.12 24.79
N SER A 487 3.84 13.40 23.83
CA SER A 487 3.89 13.75 22.40
C SER A 487 2.53 14.32 21.96
N LEU A 488 2.56 15.37 21.14
CA LEU A 488 1.37 16.04 20.63
C LEU A 488 1.12 15.67 19.17
N GLN A 489 -0.07 15.15 18.87
CA GLN A 489 -0.42 14.59 17.58
C GLN A 489 -1.79 15.09 17.12
N SER A 490 -2.20 14.71 15.91
CA SER A 490 -3.36 15.30 15.26
C SER A 490 -4.68 14.68 15.73
N HIS A 491 -5.63 15.53 16.12
CA HIS A 491 -7.07 15.21 16.06
C HIS A 491 -7.76 16.07 15.00
N THR A 492 -7.04 16.36 13.91
CA THR A 492 -7.36 17.34 12.86
C THR A 492 -7.22 18.80 13.35
N TYR A 493 -7.06 19.74 12.41
CA TYR A 493 -7.10 21.15 12.75
C TYR A 493 -8.54 21.59 13.01
N ASP A 494 -9.45 21.35 12.07
CA ASP A 494 -10.85 21.75 12.18
C ASP A 494 -11.85 20.79 11.50
N MET A 495 -11.57 19.49 11.53
CA MET A 495 -12.50 18.43 11.08
C MET A 495 -13.08 17.63 12.26
N HIS A 496 -13.21 18.30 13.41
CA HIS A 496 -13.86 17.84 14.63
C HIS A 496 -14.87 18.91 15.10
N GLN A 497 -15.73 19.36 14.19
CA GLN A 497 -16.63 20.47 14.46
C GLN A 497 -17.86 20.03 15.28
N TRP A 498 -18.35 20.91 16.15
CA TRP A 498 -19.61 20.69 16.83
C TRP A 498 -20.75 21.40 16.09
N GLY A 499 -21.54 20.66 15.32
CA GLY A 499 -22.55 21.22 14.42
C GLY A 499 -23.49 22.26 15.03
N PRO A 500 -24.01 22.07 16.25
CA PRO A 500 -24.84 23.08 16.92
C PRO A 500 -24.14 24.44 17.17
N TYR A 501 -22.81 24.48 17.18
CA TYR A 501 -22.02 25.69 17.42
C TYR A 501 -21.44 26.29 16.15
N GLU A 502 -21.52 25.58 15.02
CA GLU A 502 -21.10 26.09 13.72
C GLU A 502 -22.17 26.98 13.08
N SER A 503 -21.75 27.99 12.32
CA SER A 503 -22.67 28.85 11.56
C SER A 503 -23.04 28.29 10.18
N THR A 504 -22.49 27.13 9.81
CA THR A 504 -22.72 26.45 8.53
C THR A 504 -23.80 25.37 8.68
N ASP A 505 -24.58 25.15 7.62
CA ASP A 505 -25.56 24.05 7.55
C ASP A 505 -24.91 22.68 7.28
N GLN A 506 -23.60 22.66 6.98
CA GLN A 506 -22.80 21.45 6.70
C GLN A 506 -21.50 21.49 7.53
N PRO A 507 -21.60 21.33 8.86
CA PRO A 507 -20.43 21.25 9.73
C PRO A 507 -19.65 19.96 9.45
N ARG A 508 -18.33 20.04 9.46
CA ARG A 508 -17.44 18.90 9.32
C ARG A 508 -17.15 18.29 10.70
N GLU A 509 -18.11 17.51 11.19
CA GLU A 509 -18.04 16.87 12.52
C GLU A 509 -17.04 15.71 12.59
N THR A 510 -16.66 15.15 11.44
CA THR A 510 -15.67 14.09 11.33
C THR A 510 -14.77 14.31 10.11
N ILE A 511 -13.73 13.49 9.96
CA ILE A 511 -12.86 13.51 8.78
C ILE A 511 -13.56 13.10 7.48
N LEU A 512 -14.81 12.58 7.51
CA LEU A 512 -15.48 12.07 6.32
C LEU A 512 -15.82 13.19 5.31
N PRO A 513 -15.94 12.86 4.01
CA PRO A 513 -16.45 13.79 3.00
C PRO A 513 -17.85 14.30 3.36
N LEU A 514 -18.11 15.57 3.08
CA LEU A 514 -19.46 16.16 3.24
C LEU A 514 -20.40 15.67 2.13
N GLU A 515 -21.71 15.76 2.36
CA GLU A 515 -22.70 15.39 1.35
C GLU A 515 -22.55 16.26 0.09
N GLY A 516 -22.28 15.63 -1.05
CA GLY A 516 -22.10 16.31 -2.34
C GLY A 516 -20.72 16.93 -2.57
N GLU A 517 -19.78 16.78 -1.63
CA GLU A 517 -18.38 17.18 -1.80
C GLU A 517 -17.70 16.28 -2.85
N SER A 518 -16.99 16.89 -3.81
CA SER A 518 -16.21 16.11 -4.77
C SER A 518 -14.99 15.50 -4.10
N GLU A 519 -14.50 14.36 -4.59
CA GLU A 519 -13.29 13.74 -4.02
C GLU A 519 -12.08 14.67 -4.10
N ALA A 520 -11.95 15.45 -5.17
CA ALA A 520 -10.87 16.41 -5.32
C ALA A 520 -10.93 17.53 -4.27
N ASP A 521 -12.11 18.09 -4.02
CA ASP A 521 -12.31 19.15 -3.02
C ASP A 521 -12.12 18.61 -1.60
N TYR A 522 -12.62 17.40 -1.33
CA TYR A 522 -12.43 16.71 -0.06
C TYR A 522 -10.94 16.48 0.21
N ARG A 523 -10.20 15.89 -0.73
CA ARG A 523 -8.77 15.61 -0.59
C ARG A 523 -7.95 16.88 -0.40
N ALA A 524 -8.27 17.94 -1.14
CA ALA A 524 -7.64 19.24 -0.96
C ALA A 524 -7.90 19.80 0.45
N SER A 525 -9.13 19.67 0.95
CA SER A 525 -9.50 20.10 2.30
C SER A 525 -8.77 19.32 3.39
N LEU A 526 -8.74 17.99 3.29
CA LEU A 526 -8.04 17.14 4.25
C LEU A 526 -6.52 17.35 4.20
N SER A 527 -5.94 17.49 3.03
CA SER A 527 -4.49 17.79 2.89
C SER A 527 -4.14 19.15 3.48
N ALA A 528 -4.98 20.17 3.28
CA ALA A 528 -4.79 21.48 3.89
C ALA A 528 -4.91 21.43 5.41
N ASP A 529 -5.87 20.66 5.94
CA ASP A 529 -6.02 20.43 7.38
C ASP A 529 -4.79 19.73 7.98
N CYS A 530 -4.31 18.67 7.34
CA CYS A 530 -3.08 17.94 7.68
C CYS A 530 -1.86 18.85 7.78
N GLN A 531 -1.66 19.72 6.79
CA GLN A 531 -0.56 20.69 6.80
C GLN A 531 -0.72 21.70 7.92
N LYS A 532 -1.95 22.18 8.15
CA LYS A 532 -2.24 23.21 9.14
C LYS A 532 -2.07 22.72 10.57
N ILE A 533 -2.58 21.53 10.91
CA ILE A 533 -2.41 20.95 12.24
C ILE A 533 -0.94 20.65 12.52
N ARG A 534 -0.22 20.07 11.55
CA ARG A 534 1.23 19.81 11.66
C ARG A 534 2.00 21.09 11.96
N GLN A 535 1.78 22.16 11.18
CA GLN A 535 2.43 23.44 11.39
C GLN A 535 2.04 24.08 12.74
N ALA A 536 0.78 23.97 13.15
CA ALA A 536 0.31 24.53 14.42
C ALA A 536 1.00 23.85 15.62
N ILE A 537 1.07 22.51 15.61
CA ILE A 537 1.76 21.73 16.65
C ILE A 537 3.26 22.03 16.65
N GLN A 538 3.93 21.91 15.50
CA GLN A 538 5.37 22.14 15.38
C GLN A 538 5.79 23.53 15.85
N ASN A 539 5.12 24.58 15.34
CA ASN A 539 5.48 25.95 15.69
C ASN A 539 5.05 26.34 17.11
N GLY A 540 3.93 25.80 17.60
CA GLY A 540 3.37 26.15 18.90
C GLY A 540 4.05 25.42 20.05
N THR A 541 4.56 24.20 19.84
CA THR A 541 4.98 23.31 20.93
C THR A 541 6.42 22.82 20.81
N GLY A 542 7.01 22.87 19.61
CA GLY A 542 8.33 22.31 19.35
C GLY A 542 8.36 20.79 19.11
N GLU A 543 7.20 20.12 19.06
CA GLU A 543 7.10 18.73 18.59
C GLU A 543 7.41 18.66 17.09
N GLU A 544 8.50 18.01 16.72
CA GLU A 544 8.97 17.97 15.33
C GLU A 544 8.27 16.87 14.53
N ASN A 545 7.91 15.75 15.17
CA ASN A 545 7.44 14.55 14.48
C ASN A 545 5.91 14.40 14.54
N VAL A 546 5.19 15.16 13.71
CA VAL A 546 3.71 15.14 13.65
C VAL A 546 3.23 14.35 12.44
N HIS A 547 2.93 13.07 12.67
CA HIS A 547 2.54 12.10 11.64
C HIS A 547 1.50 11.07 12.15
N VAL A 548 0.95 11.27 13.34
CA VAL A 548 -0.01 10.36 13.96
C VAL A 548 -1.37 11.05 14.04
N ILE A 549 -2.45 10.30 13.81
CA ILE A 549 -3.81 10.83 13.89
C ILE A 549 -4.76 9.90 14.64
N ALA A 550 -5.56 10.44 15.54
CA ALA A 550 -6.79 9.78 15.98
C ALA A 550 -7.96 10.33 15.16
N TYR A 551 -8.80 9.44 14.63
CA TYR A 551 -9.97 9.86 13.87
C TYR A 551 -11.02 10.51 14.78
N PRO A 552 -11.49 11.73 14.48
CA PRO A 552 -12.70 12.28 15.10
C PRO A 552 -13.84 11.27 15.14
N SER A 553 -14.35 10.96 16.34
CA SER A 553 -15.39 9.95 16.58
C SER A 553 -15.05 8.53 16.08
N GLY A 554 -13.78 8.23 15.78
CA GLY A 554 -13.33 6.96 15.20
C GLY A 554 -13.76 6.73 13.75
N ARG A 555 -14.30 7.74 13.06
CA ARG A 555 -14.87 7.61 11.71
C ARG A 555 -13.83 7.88 10.64
N TYR A 556 -13.71 6.97 9.67
CA TYR A 556 -12.87 7.12 8.48
C TYR A 556 -13.38 6.25 7.33
N ASN A 557 -12.83 6.46 6.14
CA ASN A 557 -13.03 5.60 4.97
C ASN A 557 -11.72 5.48 4.17
N SER A 558 -11.70 4.67 3.11
CA SER A 558 -10.49 4.47 2.29
C SER A 558 -9.95 5.78 1.68
N LEU A 559 -10.83 6.69 1.25
CA LEU A 559 -10.40 7.98 0.69
C LEU A 559 -9.67 8.84 1.73
N ALA A 560 -10.18 8.88 2.96
CA ALA A 560 -9.53 9.56 4.08
C ALA A 560 -8.17 8.93 4.40
N GLN A 561 -8.10 7.60 4.54
CA GLN A 561 -6.87 6.90 4.90
C GLN A 561 -5.78 7.01 3.82
N VAL A 562 -6.14 6.89 2.54
CA VAL A 562 -5.21 7.12 1.41
C VAL A 562 -4.68 8.55 1.45
N THR A 563 -5.56 9.54 1.62
CA THR A 563 -5.15 10.96 1.66
C THR A 563 -4.25 11.26 2.85
N LEU A 564 -4.48 10.62 4.00
CA LEU A 564 -3.62 10.74 5.17
C LEU A 564 -2.21 10.19 4.91
N LEU A 565 -2.11 8.99 4.32
CA LEU A 565 -0.83 8.39 3.95
C LEU A 565 -0.04 9.28 2.99
N GLU A 566 -0.71 9.84 1.98
CA GLU A 566 -0.10 10.78 1.03
C GLU A 566 0.37 12.10 1.68
N ASN A 567 -0.20 12.47 2.83
CA ASN A 567 0.23 13.61 3.62
C ASN A 567 1.23 13.24 4.73
N GLY A 568 1.72 12.00 4.75
CA GLY A 568 2.67 11.49 5.74
C GLY A 568 2.06 11.28 7.11
N PHE A 569 0.78 10.88 7.19
CA PHE A 569 0.16 10.37 8.41
C PHE A 569 0.01 8.85 8.31
N ASP A 570 0.99 8.12 8.84
CA ASP A 570 1.20 6.67 8.66
C ASP A 570 0.85 5.82 9.90
N ILE A 571 0.38 6.46 10.98
CA ILE A 571 -0.20 5.79 12.14
C ILE A 571 -1.57 6.40 12.43
N SER A 572 -2.61 5.58 12.52
CA SER A 572 -3.98 6.04 12.74
C SER A 572 -4.72 5.25 13.82
N PHE A 573 -5.60 5.92 14.57
CA PHE A 573 -6.35 5.34 15.69
C PHE A 573 -7.87 5.52 15.52
N THR A 574 -8.64 4.48 15.88
CA THR A 574 -10.11 4.47 15.87
C THR A 574 -10.69 4.47 17.29
N THR A 575 -12.01 4.42 17.43
CA THR A 575 -12.68 4.22 18.73
C THR A 575 -13.20 2.79 18.90
N GLU A 576 -12.83 1.86 18.00
CA GLU A 576 -13.15 0.45 18.15
C GLU A 576 -12.33 -0.14 19.31
N GLU A 577 -12.96 -0.89 20.21
CA GLU A 577 -12.26 -1.52 21.33
C GLU A 577 -11.51 -2.77 20.87
N GLY A 578 -10.31 -3.00 21.42
CA GLY A 578 -9.52 -4.17 21.08
C GLY A 578 -8.03 -3.99 21.36
N THR A 579 -7.32 -5.12 21.44
CA THR A 579 -5.86 -5.16 21.44
C THR A 579 -5.36 -5.25 20.00
N ASN A 580 -4.24 -4.59 19.72
CA ASN A 580 -3.68 -4.48 18.37
C ASN A 580 -2.54 -5.48 18.18
N THR A 581 -2.53 -6.16 17.05
CA THR A 581 -1.39 -6.99 16.63
C THR A 581 -0.53 -6.19 15.65
N LEU A 582 0.65 -5.76 16.10
CA LEU A 582 1.68 -5.20 15.23
C LEU A 582 2.47 -6.31 14.57
N ILE A 583 2.90 -6.08 13.33
CA ILE A 583 3.62 -7.07 12.53
C ILE A 583 4.85 -6.37 11.94
N LYS A 584 6.05 -6.90 12.21
CA LYS A 584 7.29 -6.34 11.64
C LYS A 584 7.23 -6.35 10.11
N GLY A 585 7.83 -5.37 9.45
CA GLY A 585 7.79 -5.20 7.99
C GLY A 585 6.39 -4.93 7.43
N GLN A 586 5.36 -4.69 8.25
CA GLN A 586 4.00 -4.47 7.77
C GLN A 586 3.38 -3.17 8.30
N PRO A 587 3.62 -2.02 7.64
CA PRO A 587 3.11 -0.70 8.03
C PRO A 587 1.58 -0.64 8.18
N GLN A 588 0.85 -1.45 7.41
CA GLN A 588 -0.60 -1.54 7.50
C GLN A 588 -1.13 -2.04 8.86
N SER A 589 -0.26 -2.61 9.71
CA SER A 589 -0.59 -2.96 11.09
C SER A 589 -0.62 -1.76 12.05
N LEU A 590 -0.17 -0.58 11.60
CA LEU A 590 -0.23 0.70 12.34
C LEU A 590 -1.48 1.54 12.01
N LEU A 591 -2.31 1.05 11.08
CA LEU A 591 -3.50 1.76 10.62
C LEU A 591 -4.73 1.30 11.39
N GLY A 592 -5.56 2.27 11.76
CA GLY A 592 -6.86 2.03 12.39
C GLY A 592 -6.77 1.35 13.76
N LEU A 593 -5.73 1.62 14.54
CA LEU A 593 -5.48 1.00 15.85
C LEU A 593 -6.68 1.17 16.79
N HIS A 594 -7.08 0.05 17.38
CA HIS A 594 -8.18 -0.06 18.33
C HIS A 594 -7.76 0.49 19.70
N ARG A 595 -8.71 1.07 20.43
CA ARG A 595 -8.47 1.71 21.73
C ARG A 595 -9.58 1.36 22.73
N TYR A 596 -9.18 1.03 23.96
CA TYR A 596 -10.12 0.87 25.07
C TYR A 596 -10.55 2.24 25.59
N ASN A 597 -11.86 2.51 25.57
CA ASN A 597 -12.40 3.78 26.02
C ASN A 597 -12.39 3.87 27.56
N MET A 598 -11.61 4.81 28.09
CA MET A 598 -11.44 5.01 29.52
C MET A 598 -12.34 6.13 30.02
N ASN A 599 -13.24 5.79 30.94
CA ASN A 599 -14.16 6.73 31.58
C ASN A 599 -14.37 6.33 33.05
N GLN A 600 -15.13 7.15 33.78
CA GLN A 600 -15.40 6.96 35.22
C GLN A 600 -15.98 5.57 35.60
N SER A 601 -16.57 4.83 34.66
CA SER A 601 -17.13 3.49 34.91
C SER A 601 -16.09 2.35 34.83
N VAL A 602 -14.91 2.61 34.25
CA VAL A 602 -13.86 1.60 34.08
C VAL A 602 -13.03 1.53 35.37
N SER A 603 -13.20 0.45 36.13
CA SER A 603 -12.40 0.23 37.34
C SER A 603 -10.95 -0.16 37.02
N VAL A 604 -10.07 -0.09 38.02
CA VAL A 604 -8.70 -0.60 37.88
C VAL A 604 -8.72 -2.08 37.51
N GLU A 605 -9.60 -2.88 38.12
CA GLU A 605 -9.73 -4.30 37.83
C GLU A 605 -10.15 -4.55 36.37
N GLN A 606 -11.11 -3.77 35.85
CA GLN A 606 -11.56 -3.88 34.47
C GLN A 606 -10.44 -3.52 33.49
N LEU A 607 -9.71 -2.43 33.76
CA LEU A 607 -8.53 -2.06 32.97
C LEU A 607 -7.52 -3.21 32.94
N MET A 608 -7.17 -3.75 34.12
CA MET A 608 -6.19 -4.82 34.21
C MET A 608 -6.66 -6.11 33.52
N GLU A 609 -7.97 -6.37 33.47
CA GLU A 609 -8.53 -7.48 32.68
C GLU A 609 -8.34 -7.26 31.18
N TRP A 610 -8.60 -6.05 30.68
CA TRP A 610 -8.46 -5.72 29.26
C TRP A 610 -7.01 -5.79 28.76
N VAL A 611 -6.07 -5.26 29.54
CA VAL A 611 -4.65 -5.17 29.11
C VAL A 611 -3.86 -6.44 29.40
N SER A 612 -4.40 -7.35 30.21
CA SER A 612 -3.74 -8.64 30.46
C SER A 612 -3.85 -9.50 29.21
N PRO A 613 -2.77 -10.19 28.80
CA PRO A 613 -2.85 -11.17 27.73
C PRO A 613 -3.98 -12.16 28.04
N ALA A 614 -4.82 -12.45 27.05
CA ALA A 614 -5.83 -13.49 27.19
C ALA A 614 -5.14 -14.74 27.74
N ARG A 615 -5.61 -15.25 28.89
CA ARG A 615 -5.09 -16.50 29.44
C ARG A 615 -5.44 -17.60 28.44
N GLY A 616 -4.45 -17.99 27.64
CA GLY A 616 -4.53 -19.13 26.73
C GLY A 616 -4.87 -20.43 27.45
#